data_AF-A0A0N4UQF5-F1
#
_entry.id   AF-A0A0N4UQF5-F1
#
_cell.length_a   1.000
_cell.length_b   1.000
_cell.length_c   1.000
_cell.angle_alpha   90.00
_cell.angle_beta   90.00
_cell.angle_gamma   90.00
#
_symmetry.space_group_name_H-M   'P 1'
#
loop_
_entity.id
_entity.type
_entity.pdbx_description
1 polymer ?
#
loop_
_entity_poly.entity_id
_entity_poly.type
_entity_poly.pdbx_seq_one_letter_code
_entity_poly.pdbx_strand_id
1 'polypeptide(L)'
;MLSELDVSIENIIFSPDMKKMVYFERKSGGPHNSSLAMILYDWYNKTAKVVVSTVDFSFGKDGFPGLYDVDFPERCWSTDNGRIIFSSAWSSKKEVICVNTKTASLQKLTNLDAVHGSWIVRDVSFDHILVEFSSPSIPPSFFLAKLPESGAETKIDNLRISELKWIEVEHYQKIILFITRDFQSNGVVKLEKVEQQQYLSDYTKKETRFDVILYLKCMVIFKAKVRDRFEIPNLMHREPELCDELK
;
A
#
# COMPACT_ATOMS: atom_id res chain seq x y z
N MET A 1 18.38 -11.56 21.53
CA MET A 1 18.74 -11.81 20.12
C MET A 1 17.44 -11.96 19.37
N LEU A 2 17.26 -11.33 18.20
CA LEU A 2 16.01 -11.45 17.44
C LEU A 2 15.97 -12.72 16.60
N SER A 3 17.10 -13.17 16.07
CA SER A 3 17.23 -14.43 15.34
C SER A 3 17.78 -15.54 16.24
N GLU A 4 17.34 -16.76 15.96
CA GLU A 4 17.99 -17.98 16.44
C GLU A 4 19.22 -18.32 15.60
N LEU A 5 19.93 -19.39 15.98
CA LEU A 5 20.99 -19.95 15.15
C LEU A 5 20.39 -20.42 13.82
N ASP A 6 21.11 -20.22 12.71
CA ASP A 6 20.67 -20.62 11.37
C ASP A 6 19.35 -19.96 10.88
N VAL A 7 19.02 -18.77 11.37
CA VAL A 7 17.89 -17.97 10.89
C VAL A 7 18.37 -16.63 10.37
N SER A 8 17.96 -16.29 9.14
CA SER A 8 18.16 -14.97 8.55
C SER A 8 16.90 -14.14 8.76
N ILE A 9 17.07 -12.88 9.16
CA ILE A 9 15.98 -11.91 9.35
C ILE A 9 16.14 -10.76 8.37
N GLU A 10 15.02 -10.28 7.82
CA GLU A 10 14.96 -9.09 6.97
C GLU A 10 13.69 -8.26 7.21
N ASN A 11 13.67 -7.04 6.65
CA ASN A 11 12.52 -6.13 6.64
C ASN A 11 11.89 -5.90 8.02
N ILE A 12 12.70 -5.39 8.97
CA ILE A 12 12.26 -5.05 10.33
C ILE A 12 11.47 -3.74 10.33
N ILE A 13 10.22 -3.77 10.79
CA ILE A 13 9.32 -2.61 10.76
C ILE A 13 8.50 -2.52 12.06
N PHE A 14 8.47 -1.35 12.67
CA PHE A 14 7.65 -1.06 13.85
C PHE A 14 6.23 -0.65 13.47
N SER A 15 5.26 -1.00 14.31
CA SER A 15 3.93 -0.41 14.25
C SER A 15 3.99 1.09 14.57
N PRO A 16 3.08 1.91 14.03
CA PRO A 16 3.04 3.36 14.30
C PRO A 16 3.01 3.74 15.79
N ASP A 17 2.40 2.90 16.64
CA ASP A 17 2.38 3.08 18.09
C ASP A 17 3.61 2.53 18.83
N MET A 18 4.60 2.01 18.10
CA MET A 18 5.86 1.42 18.61
C MET A 18 5.67 0.24 19.58
N LYS A 19 4.46 -0.35 19.64
CA LYS A 19 4.17 -1.47 20.56
C LYS A 19 4.47 -2.83 19.97
N LYS A 20 4.48 -2.93 18.64
CA LYS A 20 4.72 -4.16 17.90
C LYS A 20 5.81 -3.92 16.87
N MET A 21 6.49 -4.99 16.52
CA MET A 21 7.43 -5.02 15.43
C MET A 21 7.13 -6.24 14.58
N VAL A 22 7.30 -6.11 13.27
CA VAL A 22 7.29 -7.26 12.37
C VAL A 22 8.64 -7.40 11.70
N TYR A 23 8.96 -8.64 11.36
CA TYR A 23 10.11 -8.98 10.55
C TYR A 23 9.83 -10.27 9.81
N PHE A 24 10.65 -10.52 8.80
CA PHE A 24 10.57 -11.71 7.97
C PHE A 24 11.75 -12.59 8.28
N GLU A 25 11.52 -13.89 8.33
CA GLU A 25 12.57 -14.85 8.61
C GLU A 25 12.52 -16.05 7.68
N ARG A 26 13.68 -16.66 7.51
CA ARG A 26 13.87 -17.92 6.80
C ARG A 26 15.10 -18.62 7.34
N LYS A 27 15.15 -19.94 7.12
CA LYS A 27 16.32 -20.74 7.43
C LYS A 27 17.52 -20.25 6.62
N SER A 28 18.65 -20.04 7.28
CA SER A 28 19.91 -19.69 6.62
C SER A 28 20.45 -20.91 5.84
N GLY A 29 21.25 -20.64 4.81
CA GLY A 29 21.89 -21.68 3.99
C GLY A 29 20.95 -22.42 3.02
N GLY A 30 19.67 -22.05 2.93
CA GLY A 30 18.73 -22.54 1.93
C GLY A 30 18.83 -21.78 0.59
N PRO A 31 17.89 -22.06 -0.34
CA PRO A 31 17.76 -21.28 -1.56
C PRO A 31 17.62 -19.78 -1.26
N HIS A 32 18.32 -18.94 -2.03
CA HIS A 32 18.36 -17.48 -1.86
C HIS A 32 16.97 -16.83 -1.89
N ASN A 33 15.97 -17.47 -2.52
CA ASN A 33 14.60 -16.96 -2.62
C ASN A 33 13.59 -18.01 -2.13
N SER A 34 13.89 -18.65 -0.99
CA SER A 34 12.95 -19.51 -0.25
C SER A 34 11.80 -18.71 0.36
N SER A 35 10.67 -19.37 0.63
CA SER A 35 9.52 -18.74 1.27
C SER A 35 9.92 -18.16 2.63
N LEU A 36 9.45 -16.96 2.91
CA LEU A 36 9.61 -16.29 4.19
C LEU A 36 8.45 -16.64 5.12
N ALA A 37 8.75 -16.73 6.41
CA ALA A 37 7.77 -16.55 7.47
C ALA A 37 7.70 -15.07 7.85
N MET A 38 6.54 -14.64 8.33
CA MET A 38 6.35 -13.32 8.92
C MET A 38 6.11 -13.47 10.42
N ILE A 39 6.91 -12.76 11.20
CA ILE A 39 6.89 -12.80 12.65
C ILE A 39 6.37 -11.48 13.19
N LEU A 40 5.44 -11.57 14.15
CA LEU A 40 5.01 -10.46 14.98
C LEU A 40 5.70 -10.56 16.33
N TYR A 41 6.40 -9.51 16.70
CA TYR A 41 7.07 -9.36 17.98
C TYR A 41 6.34 -8.32 18.84
N ASP A 42 5.88 -8.75 20.01
CA ASP A 42 5.38 -7.84 21.03
C ASP A 42 6.57 -7.17 21.71
N TRP A 43 6.70 -5.86 21.50
CA TRP A 43 7.86 -5.12 21.97
C TRP A 43 7.89 -4.96 23.48
N TYR A 44 6.74 -5.00 24.17
CA TYR A 44 6.67 -4.88 25.63
C TYR A 44 6.90 -6.22 26.30
N ASN A 45 6.14 -7.23 25.87
CA ASN A 45 6.17 -8.56 26.48
C ASN A 45 7.38 -9.40 26.03
N LYS A 46 8.13 -8.92 25.02
CA LYS A 46 9.31 -9.60 24.46
C LYS A 46 8.99 -11.00 23.93
N THR A 47 7.80 -11.17 23.37
CA THR A 47 7.34 -12.45 22.80
C THR A 47 7.20 -12.35 21.29
N ALA A 48 7.47 -13.45 20.61
CA ALA A 48 7.33 -13.58 19.16
C ALA A 48 6.21 -14.56 18.83
N LYS A 49 5.49 -14.31 17.73
CA LYS A 49 4.46 -15.19 17.16
C LYS A 49 4.57 -15.18 15.65
N VAL A 50 4.52 -16.36 15.04
CA VAL A 50 4.37 -16.50 13.59
C VAL A 50 2.97 -16.04 13.18
N VAL A 51 2.88 -15.05 12.30
CA VAL A 51 1.61 -14.57 11.73
C VAL A 51 1.39 -15.04 10.29
N VAL A 52 2.46 -15.36 9.56
CA VAL A 52 2.40 -16.08 8.28
C VAL A 52 3.51 -17.13 8.29
N SER A 53 3.16 -18.40 8.13
CA SER A 53 4.14 -19.49 8.07
C SER A 53 4.74 -19.62 6.67
N THR A 54 5.94 -20.21 6.59
CA THR A 54 6.50 -20.66 5.32
C THR A 54 5.61 -21.71 4.66
N VAL A 55 5.56 -21.70 3.34
CA VAL A 55 4.84 -22.70 2.54
C VAL A 55 5.85 -23.54 1.76
N ASP A 56 5.82 -24.86 1.95
CA ASP A 56 6.67 -25.78 1.20
C ASP A 56 6.08 -26.08 -0.19
N PHE A 57 4.76 -26.26 -0.24
CA PHE A 57 4.00 -26.52 -1.45
C PHE A 57 2.65 -25.79 -1.39
N SER A 58 2.29 -25.09 -2.46
CA SER A 58 0.95 -24.52 -2.61
C SER A 58 0.06 -25.44 -3.42
N PHE A 59 -1.18 -25.60 -2.95
CA PHE A 59 -2.19 -26.42 -3.62
C PHE A 59 -3.17 -25.52 -4.39
N GLY A 60 -3.38 -25.83 -5.67
CA GLY A 60 -4.38 -25.17 -6.52
C GLY A 60 -3.91 -23.85 -7.14
N LYS A 61 -4.67 -23.38 -8.15
CA LYS A 61 -4.38 -22.12 -8.86
C LYS A 61 -4.49 -20.87 -7.96
N ASP A 62 -5.34 -20.94 -6.95
CA ASP A 62 -5.69 -19.80 -6.08
C ASP A 62 -5.11 -19.94 -4.66
N GLY A 63 -4.33 -21.00 -4.42
CA GLY A 63 -3.64 -21.21 -3.16
C GLY A 63 -2.61 -20.13 -2.88
N PHE A 64 -2.43 -19.82 -1.59
CA PHE A 64 -1.35 -18.95 -1.16
C PHE A 64 0.01 -19.62 -1.46
N PRO A 65 0.88 -19.01 -2.30
CA PRO A 65 2.14 -19.63 -2.72
C PRO A 65 3.18 -19.66 -1.62
N GLY A 66 3.06 -18.79 -0.61
CA GLY A 66 4.14 -18.41 0.30
C GLY A 66 4.53 -16.94 0.10
N LEU A 67 5.34 -16.40 0.99
CA LEU A 67 5.88 -15.05 0.85
C LEU A 67 7.24 -15.11 0.16
N TYR A 68 7.35 -14.47 -0.99
CA TYR A 68 8.56 -14.46 -1.81
C TYR A 68 8.82 -13.06 -2.32
N ASP A 69 10.10 -12.67 -2.40
CA ASP A 69 10.51 -11.36 -2.92
C ASP A 69 9.60 -10.25 -2.38
N VAL A 70 9.62 -10.05 -1.07
CA VAL A 70 8.68 -9.15 -0.39
C VAL A 70 9.16 -7.70 -0.53
N ASP A 71 8.31 -6.83 -1.08
CA ASP A 71 8.58 -5.40 -1.24
C ASP A 71 7.76 -4.59 -0.21
N PHE A 72 8.47 -3.85 0.64
CA PHE A 72 7.91 -3.05 1.72
C PHE A 72 7.99 -1.55 1.44
N PRO A 73 6.86 -0.83 1.51
CA PRO A 73 6.92 0.62 1.66
C PRO A 73 7.38 0.98 3.08
N GLU A 74 7.92 2.18 3.24
CA GLU A 74 8.29 2.73 4.56
C GLU A 74 7.09 2.78 5.52
N ARG A 75 5.90 3.07 4.99
CA ARG A 75 4.63 2.95 5.73
C ARG A 75 3.80 1.84 5.12
N CYS A 76 3.60 0.79 5.89
CA CYS A 76 2.85 -0.41 5.49
C CYS A 76 1.70 -0.75 6.46
N TRP A 77 1.61 -0.06 7.59
CA TRP A 77 0.61 -0.35 8.62
C TRP A 77 -0.70 0.37 8.35
N SER A 78 -1.81 -0.32 8.61
CA SER A 78 -3.12 0.32 8.73
C SER A 78 -3.20 1.21 9.97
N THR A 79 -4.15 2.15 9.96
CA THR A 79 -4.33 3.14 11.04
C THR A 79 -4.61 2.50 12.41
N ASP A 80 -5.20 1.31 12.42
CA ASP A 80 -5.54 0.56 13.64
C ASP A 80 -4.37 -0.26 14.24
N ASN A 81 -3.15 -0.14 13.67
CA ASN A 81 -1.95 -0.91 14.03
C ASN A 81 -2.20 -2.44 14.06
N GLY A 82 -3.18 -2.90 13.27
CA GLY A 82 -3.67 -4.27 13.26
C GLY A 82 -3.35 -5.02 11.97
N ARG A 83 -3.15 -4.30 10.86
CA ARG A 83 -2.92 -4.89 9.54
C ARG A 83 -1.67 -4.30 8.90
N ILE A 84 -1.02 -5.12 8.09
CA ILE A 84 0.21 -4.78 7.37
C ILE A 84 -0.02 -5.09 5.91
N ILE A 85 0.35 -4.14 5.04
CA ILE A 85 0.10 -4.18 3.62
C ILE A 85 1.42 -4.02 2.87
N PHE A 86 1.71 -4.96 1.99
CA PHE A 86 2.97 -5.04 1.25
C PHE A 86 2.75 -5.81 -0.06
N SER A 87 3.80 -5.94 -0.88
CA SER A 87 3.74 -6.75 -2.11
C SER A 87 4.60 -7.99 -1.99
N SER A 88 4.13 -9.09 -2.53
CA SER A 88 4.89 -10.34 -2.65
C SER A 88 4.79 -10.87 -4.06
N ALA A 89 5.81 -11.59 -4.50
CA ALA A 89 5.68 -12.42 -5.68
C ALA A 89 4.57 -13.46 -5.43
N TRP A 90 3.70 -13.59 -6.43
CA TRP A 90 2.62 -14.57 -6.48
C TRP A 90 2.59 -15.12 -7.90
N SER A 91 3.13 -16.33 -8.06
CA SER A 91 3.43 -16.90 -9.38
C SER A 91 4.41 -15.99 -10.16
N SER A 92 4.05 -15.51 -11.35
CA SER A 92 4.92 -14.72 -12.23
C SER A 92 4.69 -13.21 -12.14
N LYS A 93 4.03 -12.72 -11.09
CA LYS A 93 3.72 -11.30 -10.89
C LYS A 93 3.80 -10.91 -9.42
N LYS A 94 3.76 -9.60 -9.14
CA LYS A 94 3.59 -9.06 -7.77
C LYS A 94 2.10 -8.86 -7.48
N GLU A 95 1.69 -9.21 -6.26
CA GLU A 95 0.34 -8.99 -5.75
C GLU A 95 0.39 -8.22 -4.44
N VAL A 96 -0.67 -7.45 -4.16
CA VAL A 96 -0.82 -6.73 -2.90
C VAL A 96 -1.42 -7.66 -1.87
N ILE A 97 -0.72 -7.80 -0.75
CA ILE A 97 -1.09 -8.64 0.37
C ILE A 97 -1.41 -7.77 1.58
N CYS A 98 -2.46 -8.12 2.31
CA CYS A 98 -2.77 -7.61 3.63
C CYS A 98 -2.72 -8.74 4.65
N VAL A 99 -1.95 -8.57 5.72
CA VAL A 99 -1.87 -9.52 6.85
C VAL A 99 -2.50 -8.88 8.07
N ASN A 100 -3.52 -9.51 8.63
CA ASN A 100 -4.08 -9.13 9.92
C ASN A 100 -3.26 -9.80 11.04
N THR A 101 -2.55 -8.99 11.80
CA THR A 101 -1.63 -9.45 12.86
C THR A 101 -2.35 -10.03 14.07
N LYS A 102 -3.61 -9.63 14.31
CA LYS A 102 -4.41 -10.14 15.44
C LYS A 102 -4.93 -11.54 15.14
N THR A 103 -5.53 -11.72 13.96
CA THR A 103 -6.13 -13.00 13.54
C THR A 103 -5.16 -13.93 12.83
N ALA A 104 -3.95 -13.47 12.51
CA ALA A 104 -2.98 -14.17 11.66
C ALA A 104 -3.58 -14.60 10.31
N SER A 105 -4.46 -13.78 9.74
CA SER A 105 -5.10 -14.05 8.45
C SER A 105 -4.42 -13.25 7.33
N LEU A 106 -4.14 -13.92 6.22
CA LEU A 106 -3.59 -13.33 5.01
C LEU A 106 -4.69 -13.10 3.97
N GLN A 107 -4.61 -11.96 3.30
CA GLN A 107 -5.58 -11.52 2.32
C GLN A 107 -4.88 -11.00 1.06
N LYS A 108 -5.36 -11.40 -0.12
CA LYS A 108 -4.95 -10.81 -1.41
C LYS A 108 -5.91 -9.67 -1.76
N LEU A 109 -5.38 -8.47 -2.03
CA LEU A 109 -6.18 -7.26 -2.33
C LEU A 109 -6.33 -6.98 -3.84
N THR A 110 -5.59 -7.70 -4.68
CA THR A 110 -5.51 -7.49 -6.13
C THR A 110 -6.11 -8.66 -6.92
N ASN A 111 -7.27 -9.16 -6.49
CA ASN A 111 -8.03 -10.22 -7.16
C ASN A 111 -8.84 -9.71 -8.38
N LEU A 112 -8.26 -8.83 -9.19
CA LEU A 112 -8.92 -8.34 -10.40
C LEU A 112 -8.66 -9.30 -11.56
N ASP A 113 -9.56 -10.25 -11.78
CA ASP A 113 -9.43 -11.26 -12.86
C ASP A 113 -9.25 -10.64 -14.26
N ALA A 114 -9.79 -9.43 -14.45
CA ALA A 114 -9.70 -8.71 -15.71
C ALA A 114 -8.34 -8.01 -15.96
N VAL A 115 -7.47 -7.89 -14.95
CA VAL A 115 -6.25 -7.07 -15.03
C VAL A 115 -5.02 -7.90 -14.65
N HIS A 116 -4.28 -8.31 -15.68
CA HIS A 116 -3.01 -9.00 -15.51
C HIS A 116 -1.84 -8.02 -15.51
N GLY A 117 -1.05 -8.06 -14.43
CA GLY A 117 0.14 -7.25 -14.26
C GLY A 117 0.69 -7.41 -12.85
N SER A 118 1.74 -6.64 -12.55
CA SER A 118 2.37 -6.60 -11.24
C SER A 118 1.90 -5.37 -10.49
N TRP A 119 1.45 -5.58 -9.25
CA TRP A 119 1.03 -4.54 -8.33
C TRP A 119 2.03 -4.41 -7.21
N ILE A 120 2.58 -3.21 -7.04
CA ILE A 120 3.61 -2.93 -6.04
C ILE A 120 3.17 -1.79 -5.14
N VAL A 121 3.03 -2.06 -3.85
CA VAL A 121 2.71 -1.07 -2.81
C VAL A 121 3.87 -0.11 -2.65
N ARG A 122 3.58 1.19 -2.76
CA ARG A 122 4.56 2.26 -2.57
C ARG A 122 4.36 3.05 -1.29
N ASP A 123 3.12 3.14 -0.82
CA ASP A 123 2.81 3.82 0.43
C ASP A 123 1.46 3.35 1.01
N VAL A 124 1.35 3.38 2.33
CA VAL A 124 0.10 3.18 3.06
C VAL A 124 -0.04 4.28 4.09
N SER A 125 -1.14 5.02 4.01
CA SER A 125 -1.37 6.16 4.90
C SER A 125 -2.86 6.35 5.15
N PHE A 126 -3.27 6.47 6.41
CA PHE A 126 -4.68 6.61 6.82
C PHE A 126 -5.60 5.61 6.10
N ASP A 127 -5.17 4.35 6.07
CA ASP A 127 -5.84 3.23 5.37
C ASP A 127 -6.05 3.44 3.86
N HIS A 128 -5.30 4.33 3.22
CA HIS A 128 -5.19 4.42 1.76
C HIS A 128 -3.91 3.74 1.30
N ILE A 129 -4.02 2.99 0.22
CA ILE A 129 -2.94 2.21 -0.35
C ILE A 129 -2.61 2.83 -1.71
N LEU A 130 -1.39 3.34 -1.85
CA LEU A 130 -0.83 3.75 -3.13
C LEU A 130 -0.04 2.58 -3.70
N VAL A 131 -0.41 2.18 -4.92
CA VAL A 131 0.26 1.12 -5.66
C VAL A 131 0.74 1.61 -7.01
N GLU A 132 1.83 1.03 -7.48
CA GLU A 132 2.28 1.07 -8.85
C GLU A 132 1.83 -0.21 -9.54
N PHE A 133 1.18 -0.07 -10.69
CA PHE A 133 0.75 -1.16 -11.55
C PHE A 133 1.51 -1.10 -12.87
N SER A 134 1.98 -2.24 -13.37
CA SER A 134 2.53 -2.36 -14.71
C SER A 134 2.29 -3.75 -15.30
N SER A 135 2.34 -3.86 -16.63
CA SER A 135 2.33 -5.14 -17.34
C SER A 135 3.21 -5.03 -18.60
N PRO A 136 3.58 -6.14 -19.27
CA PRO A 136 4.37 -6.09 -20.50
C PRO A 136 3.76 -5.19 -21.60
N SER A 137 2.45 -5.00 -21.58
CA SER A 137 1.71 -4.16 -22.54
C SER A 137 1.24 -2.83 -21.96
N ILE A 138 1.47 -2.54 -20.68
CA ILE A 138 0.97 -1.33 -20.00
C ILE A 138 2.13 -0.70 -19.21
N PRO A 139 2.54 0.54 -19.52
CA PRO A 139 3.59 1.22 -18.78
C PRO A 139 3.20 1.43 -17.31
N PRO A 140 4.19 1.60 -16.41
CA PRO A 140 3.91 1.84 -14.99
C PRO A 140 2.96 3.01 -14.75
N SER A 141 1.91 2.77 -13.97
CA SER A 141 0.87 3.72 -13.61
C SER A 141 0.51 3.59 -12.14
N PHE A 142 0.07 4.67 -11.49
CA PHE A 142 -0.26 4.65 -10.07
C PHE A 142 -1.76 4.48 -9.84
N PHE A 143 -2.12 3.72 -8.82
CA PHE A 143 -3.49 3.56 -8.37
C PHE A 143 -3.61 3.79 -6.86
N LEU A 144 -4.76 4.29 -6.45
CA LEU A 144 -5.12 4.44 -5.05
C LEU A 144 -6.33 3.56 -4.73
N ALA A 145 -6.35 2.94 -3.55
CA ALA A 145 -7.56 2.34 -3.00
C ALA A 145 -7.63 2.58 -1.49
N LYS A 146 -8.86 2.64 -0.97
CA LYS A 146 -9.11 2.61 0.46
C LYS A 146 -9.12 1.16 0.93
N LEU A 147 -8.32 0.84 1.96
CA LEU A 147 -8.34 -0.42 2.65
C LEU A 147 -9.72 -0.58 3.34
N PRO A 148 -10.44 -1.69 3.12
CA PRO A 148 -11.74 -1.91 3.74
C PRO A 148 -11.61 -1.97 5.27
N GLU A 149 -12.74 -1.89 5.98
CA GLU A 149 -12.74 -2.17 7.43
C GLU A 149 -12.28 -3.62 7.69
N SER A 150 -11.60 -3.84 8.82
CA SER A 150 -11.16 -5.19 9.19
C SER A 150 -12.37 -6.09 9.38
N GLY A 151 -12.41 -7.24 8.70
CA GLY A 151 -13.51 -8.21 8.77
C GLY A 151 -14.50 -8.13 7.60
N ALA A 152 -14.33 -7.18 6.68
CA ALA A 152 -15.14 -7.07 5.47
C ALA A 152 -14.72 -8.04 4.35
N GLU A 153 -13.68 -8.84 4.57
CA GLU A 153 -13.13 -9.76 3.58
C GLU A 153 -13.87 -11.10 3.45
N THR A 154 -13.96 -11.62 2.23
CA THR A 154 -14.56 -12.92 1.91
C THR A 154 -13.49 -14.01 1.94
N LYS A 155 -13.80 -15.19 2.50
CA LYS A 155 -12.84 -16.31 2.59
C LYS A 155 -13.05 -17.30 1.45
N ILE A 156 -11.97 -17.63 0.73
CA ILE A 156 -11.89 -18.71 -0.26
C ILE A 156 -10.68 -19.59 0.12
N ASP A 157 -10.94 -20.85 0.48
CA ASP A 157 -9.96 -21.78 1.06
C ASP A 157 -9.17 -21.15 2.24
N ASN A 158 -7.84 -21.07 2.13
CA ASN A 158 -6.97 -20.47 3.14
C ASN A 158 -6.72 -18.98 2.91
N LEU A 159 -7.30 -18.39 1.87
CA LEU A 159 -7.09 -17.02 1.46
C LEU A 159 -8.33 -16.17 1.74
N ARG A 160 -8.12 -14.98 2.30
CA ARG A 160 -9.16 -13.95 2.31
C ARG A 160 -9.00 -13.06 1.07
N ILE A 161 -10.09 -12.51 0.59
CA ILE A 161 -10.15 -11.66 -0.60
C ILE A 161 -11.05 -10.46 -0.29
N SER A 162 -10.65 -9.26 -0.73
CA SER A 162 -11.57 -8.12 -0.79
C SER A 162 -11.54 -7.51 -2.16
N GLU A 163 -12.72 -7.11 -2.61
CA GLU A 163 -12.88 -6.28 -3.79
C GLU A 163 -12.56 -4.83 -3.41
N LEU A 164 -11.39 -4.35 -3.84
CA LEU A 164 -11.03 -2.94 -3.70
C LEU A 164 -11.32 -2.20 -5.01
N LYS A 165 -11.93 -1.01 -4.90
CA LYS A 165 -12.05 -0.08 -6.02
C LYS A 165 -10.73 0.69 -6.17
N TRP A 166 -9.92 0.28 -7.13
CA TRP A 166 -8.68 0.97 -7.50
C TRP A 166 -8.97 2.13 -8.45
N ILE A 167 -8.41 3.29 -8.17
CA ILE A 167 -8.58 4.51 -8.98
C ILE A 167 -7.22 4.96 -9.49
N GLU A 168 -7.09 5.14 -10.80
CA GLU A 168 -5.85 5.60 -11.41
C GLU A 168 -5.54 7.06 -11.03
N VAL A 169 -4.29 7.30 -10.68
CA VAL A 169 -3.75 8.57 -10.18
C VAL A 169 -3.64 9.64 -11.27
N GLU A 170 -3.52 9.28 -12.56
CA GLU A 170 -3.58 10.27 -13.65
C GLU A 170 -4.89 11.07 -13.64
N HIS A 171 -5.99 10.42 -13.23
CA HIS A 171 -7.28 11.07 -13.06
C HIS A 171 -7.21 12.20 -12.01
N TYR A 172 -6.43 11.98 -10.94
CA TYR A 172 -6.20 12.96 -9.89
C TYR A 172 -5.25 14.08 -10.30
N GLN A 173 -4.26 13.84 -11.17
CA GLN A 173 -3.38 14.93 -11.64
C GLN A 173 -4.17 16.02 -12.37
N LYS A 174 -5.14 15.64 -13.21
CA LYS A 174 -6.04 16.61 -13.88
C LYS A 174 -6.94 17.33 -12.88
N ILE A 175 -7.50 16.60 -11.91
CA ILE A 175 -8.32 17.17 -10.83
C ILE A 175 -7.51 18.15 -9.99
N ILE A 176 -6.25 17.83 -9.66
CA ILE A 176 -5.39 18.70 -8.87
C ILE A 176 -4.92 19.90 -9.66
N LEU A 177 -4.53 19.73 -10.93
CA LEU A 177 -4.22 20.87 -11.78
C LEU A 177 -5.43 21.81 -11.89
N PHE A 178 -6.65 21.27 -11.94
CA PHE A 178 -7.87 22.05 -11.92
C PHE A 178 -8.10 22.75 -10.57
N ILE A 179 -8.05 22.02 -9.44
CA ILE A 179 -8.23 22.57 -8.09
C ILE A 179 -7.16 23.63 -7.77
N THR A 180 -5.89 23.37 -8.11
CA THR A 180 -4.79 24.31 -7.91
C THR A 180 -4.95 25.55 -8.78
N ARG A 181 -5.39 25.43 -10.04
CA ARG A 181 -5.70 26.59 -10.90
C ARG A 181 -6.89 27.40 -10.39
N ASP A 182 -7.93 26.75 -9.91
CA ASP A 182 -9.11 27.40 -9.35
C ASP A 182 -8.77 28.11 -8.03
N PHE A 183 -8.00 27.46 -7.15
CA PHE A 183 -7.49 28.08 -5.93
C PHE A 183 -6.58 29.28 -6.21
N GLN A 184 -5.64 29.15 -7.17
CA GLN A 184 -4.74 30.24 -7.59
C GLN A 184 -5.49 31.44 -8.19
N SER A 185 -6.64 31.22 -8.82
CA SER A 185 -7.41 32.29 -9.45
C SER A 185 -8.44 32.92 -8.51
N ASN A 186 -9.01 32.16 -7.57
CA ASN A 186 -10.16 32.59 -6.78
C ASN A 186 -9.91 32.68 -5.27
N GLY A 187 -8.74 32.27 -4.76
CA GLY A 187 -8.38 32.27 -3.33
C GLY A 187 -9.20 31.31 -2.46
N VAL A 188 -10.23 30.68 -3.04
CA VAL A 188 -11.11 29.67 -2.48
C VAL A 188 -11.54 28.78 -3.64
N VAL A 189 -11.48 27.45 -3.46
CA VAL A 189 -11.97 26.49 -4.45
C VAL A 189 -13.48 26.66 -4.63
N LYS A 190 -13.92 27.16 -5.79
CA LYS A 190 -15.32 27.30 -6.19
C LYS A 190 -15.62 26.27 -7.29
N LEU A 191 -15.86 25.04 -6.88
CA LEU A 191 -16.43 24.04 -7.80
C LEU A 191 -17.88 24.49 -8.13
N GLU A 192 -18.22 24.73 -9.39
CA GLU A 192 -19.61 25.04 -9.78
C GLU A 192 -20.51 23.80 -9.62
N LYS A 193 -21.80 23.98 -9.27
CA LYS A 193 -22.74 22.89 -8.93
C LYS A 193 -22.84 21.78 -10.00
N VAL A 194 -22.60 22.09 -11.27
CA VAL A 194 -22.73 21.14 -12.39
C VAL A 194 -21.48 20.26 -12.52
N GLU A 195 -20.29 20.84 -12.40
CA GLU A 195 -19.02 20.10 -12.35
C GLU A 195 -18.87 19.32 -11.03
N GLN A 196 -19.32 19.93 -9.91
CA GLN A 196 -19.51 19.23 -8.65
C GLN A 196 -20.42 18.02 -8.83
N GLN A 197 -21.58 18.14 -9.46
CA GLN A 197 -22.50 17.02 -9.60
C GLN A 197 -21.96 15.92 -10.49
N GLN A 198 -21.27 16.22 -11.59
CA GLN A 198 -20.72 15.18 -12.46
C GLN A 198 -19.53 14.45 -11.79
N TYR A 199 -18.59 15.20 -11.18
CA TYR A 199 -17.41 14.61 -10.50
C TYR A 199 -17.71 14.03 -9.11
N LEU A 200 -18.68 14.58 -8.37
CA LEU A 200 -19.14 14.03 -7.08
C LEU A 200 -20.21 12.94 -7.26
N SER A 201 -20.90 12.84 -8.42
CA SER A 201 -21.87 11.75 -8.65
C SER A 201 -21.20 10.37 -8.75
N ASP A 202 -19.98 10.29 -9.29
CA ASP A 202 -19.18 9.06 -9.29
C ASP A 202 -18.56 8.74 -7.91
N TYR A 203 -18.56 9.72 -7.00
CA TYR A 203 -17.87 9.68 -5.71
C TYR A 203 -18.71 10.34 -4.60
N THR A 204 -19.98 9.91 -4.49
CA THR A 204 -20.89 10.39 -3.45
C THR A 204 -20.59 9.72 -2.11
N LYS A 205 -19.74 10.34 -1.28
CA LYS A 205 -19.86 10.44 0.19
C LYS A 205 -18.77 11.37 0.74
N LYS A 206 -19.09 12.04 1.85
CA LYS A 206 -18.35 13.12 2.56
C LYS A 206 -16.86 12.87 2.87
N GLU A 207 -16.32 11.69 2.60
CA GLU A 207 -14.95 11.26 2.92
C GLU A 207 -13.89 11.83 1.96
N THR A 208 -14.29 12.26 0.76
CA THR A 208 -13.39 12.66 -0.34
C THR A 208 -12.57 13.94 -0.15
N ARG A 209 -12.95 14.83 0.79
CA ARG A 209 -12.12 16.02 1.09
C ARG A 209 -10.79 15.65 1.74
N PHE A 210 -10.77 14.57 2.53
CA PHE A 210 -9.55 14.02 3.10
C PHE A 210 -8.74 13.28 2.06
N ASP A 211 -9.37 12.63 1.09
CA ASP A 211 -8.68 11.82 0.07
C ASP A 211 -7.85 12.66 -0.89
N VAL A 212 -8.30 13.87 -1.26
CA VAL A 212 -7.51 14.80 -2.08
C VAL A 212 -6.35 15.40 -1.29
N ILE A 213 -6.55 15.79 -0.02
CA ILE A 213 -5.46 16.30 0.84
C ILE A 213 -4.46 15.20 1.16
N LEU A 214 -4.93 13.97 1.40
CA LEU A 214 -4.09 12.82 1.64
C LEU A 214 -3.36 12.40 0.38
N TYR A 215 -4.02 12.41 -0.78
CA TYR A 215 -3.37 12.26 -2.08
C TYR A 215 -2.33 13.36 -2.27
N LEU A 216 -2.59 14.62 -1.92
CA LEU A 216 -1.60 15.70 -1.97
C LEU A 216 -0.44 15.44 -1.00
N LYS A 217 -0.70 14.95 0.22
CA LYS A 217 0.36 14.56 1.18
C LYS A 217 1.19 13.38 0.67
N CYS A 218 0.53 12.34 0.16
CA CYS A 218 1.16 11.20 -0.49
C CYS A 218 1.90 11.64 -1.74
N MET A 219 1.41 12.60 -2.52
CA MET A 219 2.06 13.16 -3.70
C MET A 219 3.21 14.10 -3.37
N VAL A 220 3.17 14.85 -2.26
CA VAL A 220 4.32 15.64 -1.79
C VAL A 220 5.43 14.69 -1.34
N ILE A 221 5.09 13.62 -0.61
CA ILE A 221 6.03 12.57 -0.20
C ILE A 221 6.53 11.77 -1.41
N PHE A 222 5.66 11.48 -2.37
CA PHE A 222 5.97 10.77 -3.61
C PHE A 222 6.82 11.63 -4.54
N LYS A 223 6.50 12.92 -4.73
CA LYS A 223 7.34 13.88 -5.48
C LYS A 223 8.71 14.03 -4.82
N ALA A 224 8.79 14.06 -3.49
CA ALA A 224 10.07 14.08 -2.78
C ALA A 224 10.89 12.79 -3.03
N LYS A 225 10.26 11.61 -2.98
CA LYS A 225 10.94 10.31 -3.20
C LYS A 225 11.26 9.99 -4.66
N VAL A 226 10.44 10.45 -5.61
CA VAL A 226 10.67 10.29 -7.06
C VAL A 226 11.72 11.28 -7.55
N ARG A 227 11.80 12.49 -6.98
CA ARG A 227 12.85 13.48 -7.26
C ARG A 227 14.26 12.93 -7.01
N ASP A 228 14.43 12.06 -6.02
CA ASP A 228 15.73 11.43 -5.74
C ASP A 228 16.06 10.26 -6.67
N ARG A 229 15.09 9.73 -7.44
CA ARG A 229 15.30 8.63 -8.41
C ARG A 229 15.30 9.06 -9.87
N PHE A 230 14.65 10.17 -10.21
CA PHE A 230 14.57 10.68 -11.57
C PHE A 230 14.97 12.15 -11.56
N GLU A 231 16.16 12.46 -12.08
CA GLU A 231 16.66 13.83 -12.24
C GLU A 231 15.74 14.62 -13.20
N ILE A 232 14.70 15.28 -12.67
CA ILE A 232 13.82 16.15 -13.44
C ILE A 232 14.11 17.62 -13.06
N PRO A 233 14.80 18.43 -13.89
CA PRO A 233 15.42 19.66 -13.41
C PRO A 233 14.53 20.90 -13.18
N ASN A 234 13.23 20.92 -13.50
CA ASN A 234 12.53 22.20 -13.72
C ASN A 234 11.16 22.40 -13.03
N LEU A 235 11.02 22.05 -11.75
CA LEU A 235 9.77 22.31 -10.99
C LEU A 235 9.92 23.29 -9.80
N MET A 236 11.11 23.83 -9.53
CA MET A 236 11.41 24.57 -8.30
C MET A 236 11.06 26.07 -8.28
N HIS A 237 10.51 26.65 -9.36
CA HIS A 237 10.36 28.11 -9.42
C HIS A 237 9.04 28.70 -8.87
N ARG A 238 8.12 27.92 -8.26
CA ARG A 238 6.80 28.48 -7.90
C ARG A 238 6.11 28.10 -6.59
N GLU A 239 6.65 27.27 -5.69
CA GLU A 239 5.86 26.89 -4.49
C GLU A 239 6.65 26.87 -3.16
N PRO A 240 6.93 28.04 -2.55
CA PRO A 240 7.28 28.13 -1.13
C PRO A 240 6.06 28.03 -0.20
N GLU A 241 4.87 28.46 -0.66
CA GLU A 241 3.69 28.66 0.19
C GLU A 241 2.95 27.36 0.57
N LEU A 242 3.09 26.30 -0.23
CA LEU A 242 2.40 25.02 0.01
C LEU A 242 2.91 24.28 1.27
N CYS A 243 4.13 24.57 1.73
CA CYS A 243 4.73 23.90 2.88
C CYS A 243 4.22 24.41 4.24
N ASP A 244 3.76 25.66 4.32
CA ASP A 244 3.35 26.27 5.59
C ASP A 244 1.88 26.01 5.95
N GLU A 245 1.02 25.69 4.97
CA GLU A 245 -0.35 25.22 5.22
C GLU A 245 -0.44 23.71 5.52
N LEU A 246 0.67 22.97 5.46
CA LEU A 246 0.75 21.52 5.68
C LEU A 246 1.30 21.11 7.06
N LYS A 247 1.60 22.07 7.95
CA LYS A 247 1.92 21.85 9.37
C LYS A 247 0.68 21.97 10.25
#